data_AF-S4PFI8-F1
#
_entry.id   AF-S4PFI8-F1
#
_cell.length_a   1.000
_cell.length_b   1.000
_cell.length_c   1.000
_cell.angle_alpha   90.00
_cell.angle_beta   90.00
_cell.angle_gamma   90.00
#
_symmetry.space_group_name_H-M   'P 1'
#
loop_
_entity.id
_entity.type
_entity.pdbx_description
1 polymer ?
#
loop_
_entity_poly.entity_id
_entity_poly.type
_entity_poly.pdbx_seq_one_letter_code
_entity_poly.pdbx_strand_id
1 'polypeptide(L)'
;DFLRTIRDPEKPSTLEDLKVVYEDGIFVKEPTEDKVPVLRVEYNPTVPHCSLATLIGLCIRIKIQRSLHHPVKLDIYIKKGAHTTEDEINKQINDKERIAAAMENPNLRNLVETCIADEG
;
A
#
# COMPACT_ATOMS: atom_id res chain seq x y z
N ASP A 1 -4.73 -12.29 1.98
CA ASP A 1 -4.96 -12.68 0.58
C ASP A 1 -4.71 -11.56 -0.45
N PHE A 2 -5.49 -10.47 -0.46
CA PHE A 2 -5.43 -9.48 -1.56
C PHE A 2 -4.08 -8.77 -1.78
N LEU A 3 -3.23 -8.68 -0.75
CA LEU A 3 -1.96 -7.96 -0.83
C LEU A 3 -0.81 -8.78 -1.43
N ARG A 4 -0.88 -10.11 -1.34
CA ARG A 4 0.20 -10.99 -1.82
C ARG A 4 0.25 -11.09 -3.34
N THR A 5 -0.86 -10.78 -4.01
CA THR A 5 -0.94 -10.80 -5.48
C THR A 5 -0.42 -9.52 -6.12
N ILE A 6 -0.13 -8.49 -5.31
CA ILE A 6 0.45 -7.24 -5.81
C ILE A 6 1.87 -7.54 -6.31
N ARG A 7 2.15 -7.10 -7.53
CA ARG A 7 3.46 -7.19 -8.16
C ARG A 7 4.29 -5.96 -7.87
N ASP A 8 5.59 -6.14 -7.84
CA ASP A 8 6.52 -5.04 -7.74
C ASP A 8 6.60 -4.29 -9.09
N PRO A 9 6.61 -2.95 -9.09
CA PRO A 9 6.71 -2.17 -10.32
C PRO A 9 8.04 -2.30 -11.07
N GLU A 10 9.11 -2.74 -10.40
CA GLU A 10 10.43 -2.96 -11.02
C GLU A 10 10.80 -4.42 -11.21
N LYS A 11 10.22 -5.32 -10.40
CA LYS A 11 10.53 -6.75 -10.41
C LYS A 11 9.32 -7.57 -10.85
N PRO A 12 9.51 -8.65 -11.63
CA PRO A 12 8.44 -9.58 -11.95
C PRO A 12 7.98 -10.45 -10.76
N SER A 13 8.48 -10.18 -9.55
CA SER A 13 8.09 -10.88 -8.31
C SER A 13 6.92 -10.18 -7.61
N THR A 14 6.20 -10.91 -6.76
CA THR A 14 5.18 -10.34 -5.90
C THR A 14 5.77 -9.70 -4.65
N LEU A 15 5.02 -8.80 -4.01
CA LEU A 15 5.42 -8.19 -2.75
C LEU A 15 5.66 -9.22 -1.64
N GLU A 16 4.95 -10.35 -1.67
CA GLU A 16 5.14 -11.45 -0.70
C GLU A 16 6.46 -12.18 -0.94
N ASP A 17 6.78 -12.51 -2.20
CA ASP A 17 8.04 -13.17 -2.59
C ASP A 17 9.26 -12.31 -2.20
N LEU A 18 9.14 -10.99 -2.37
CA LEU A 18 10.14 -10.01 -1.98
C LEU A 18 10.18 -9.71 -0.47
N LYS A 19 9.34 -10.37 0.33
CA LYS A 19 9.16 -10.13 1.78
C LYS A 19 8.86 -8.66 2.12
N VAL A 20 8.22 -7.96 1.18
CA VAL A 20 7.77 -6.58 1.36
C VAL A 20 6.51 -6.54 2.21
N VAL A 21 5.56 -7.42 1.92
CA VAL A 21 4.36 -7.62 2.74
C VAL A 21 4.42 -8.98 3.41
N TYR A 22 3.90 -9.05 4.63
CA TYR A 22 3.86 -10.26 5.45
C TYR A 22 2.62 -10.23 6.32
N GLU A 23 2.05 -11.40 6.62
CA GLU A 23 0.80 -11.52 7.39
C GLU A 23 0.91 -10.88 8.78
N ASP A 24 2.08 -11.01 9.43
CA ASP A 24 2.38 -10.43 10.74
C ASP A 24 2.37 -8.88 10.73
N GLY A 25 2.51 -8.25 9.55
CA GLY A 25 2.46 -6.80 9.38
C GLY A 25 1.04 -6.27 9.21
N ILE A 26 0.03 -7.15 9.10
CA ILE A 26 -1.36 -6.76 8.88
C ILE A 26 -2.10 -6.81 10.22
N PHE A 27 -2.50 -5.65 10.72
CA PHE A 27 -3.22 -5.49 11.97
C PHE A 27 -4.63 -4.98 11.70
N VAL A 28 -5.62 -5.82 11.98
CA VAL A 28 -7.02 -5.39 11.97
C VAL A 28 -7.36 -4.87 13.37
N LYS A 29 -7.61 -3.57 13.48
CA LYS A 29 -8.02 -2.92 14.71
C LYS A 29 -9.55 -2.87 14.81
N GLU A 30 -10.02 -2.67 16.04
CA GLU A 30 -11.44 -2.46 16.30
C GLU A 30 -11.99 -1.29 15.48
N PRO A 31 -13.22 -1.40 14.97
CA PRO A 31 -13.84 -0.32 14.22
C PRO A 31 -14.00 0.93 15.10
N THR A 32 -13.99 2.09 14.46
CA THR A 32 -14.23 3.37 15.17
C THR A 32 -15.66 3.44 15.70
N GLU A 33 -15.98 4.45 16.53
CA GLU A 33 -17.35 4.72 16.99
C GLU A 33 -18.38 4.78 15.85
N ASP A 34 -17.93 5.16 14.66
CA ASP A 34 -18.73 5.21 13.43
C ASP A 34 -18.88 3.84 12.73
N LYS A 35 -18.49 2.75 13.37
CA LYS A 35 -18.46 1.36 12.84
C LYS A 35 -17.56 1.17 11.61
N VAL A 36 -16.58 2.06 11.41
CA VAL A 36 -15.63 1.98 10.29
C VAL A 36 -14.45 1.10 10.71
N PRO A 37 -14.19 -0.05 10.05
CA PRO A 37 -13.07 -0.90 10.40
C PRO A 37 -11.75 -0.21 10.10
N VAL A 38 -10.77 -0.41 10.98
CA VAL A 38 -9.44 0.19 10.89
C VAL A 38 -8.43 -0.92 10.56
N LEU A 39 -7.85 -0.86 9.36
CA LEU A 39 -6.78 -1.76 8.94
C LEU A 39 -5.46 -1.01 8.97
N ARG A 40 -4.52 -1.53 9.74
CA ARG A 40 -3.14 -1.08 9.73
C ARG A 40 -2.28 -2.09 8.98
N VAL A 41 -1.53 -1.61 8.00
CA VAL A 41 -0.63 -2.46 7.20
C VAL A 41 0.79 -1.94 7.33
N GLU A 42 1.68 -2.79 7.80
CA GLU A 42 3.11 -2.56 7.84
C GLU A 42 3.79 -3.29 6.69
N TYR A 43 4.64 -2.58 5.95
CA TYR A 43 5.41 -3.16 4.85
C TYR A 43 6.87 -2.73 4.91
N ASN A 44 7.75 -3.56 4.37
CA ASN A 44 9.18 -3.34 4.38
C ASN A 44 9.69 -3.17 2.94
N PRO A 45 9.94 -1.96 2.44
CA PRO A 45 10.44 -1.77 1.09
C PRO A 45 11.77 -2.53 0.89
N THR A 46 11.95 -3.13 -0.29
CA THR A 46 13.15 -3.88 -0.68
C THR A 46 14.37 -2.97 -0.86
N VAL A 47 14.17 -1.70 -1.22
CA VAL A 47 15.24 -0.74 -1.50
C VAL A 47 15.14 0.47 -0.57
N PRO A 48 16.20 0.83 0.17
CA PRO A 48 16.16 1.84 1.23
C PRO A 48 16.10 3.31 0.77
N HIS A 49 16.00 3.61 -0.54
CA HIS A 49 16.10 4.99 -1.06
C HIS A 49 15.25 5.28 -2.32
N CYS A 50 14.03 4.75 -2.45
CA CYS A 50 13.30 4.89 -3.72
C CYS A 50 11.85 5.34 -3.60
N SER A 51 11.41 6.10 -4.60
CA SER A 51 10.00 6.42 -4.92
C SER A 51 9.09 5.18 -4.95
N LEU A 52 9.69 4.00 -5.13
CA LEU A 52 9.04 2.69 -5.07
C LEU A 52 8.37 2.41 -3.74
N ALA A 53 8.97 2.82 -2.61
CA ALA A 53 8.35 2.63 -1.31
C ALA A 53 6.98 3.32 -1.26
N THR A 54 6.90 4.54 -1.81
CA THR A 54 5.64 5.28 -1.94
C THR A 54 4.67 4.60 -2.90
N LEU A 55 5.15 4.14 -4.07
CA LEU A 55 4.34 3.43 -5.06
C LEU A 55 3.75 2.13 -4.52
N ILE A 56 4.54 1.34 -3.79
CA ILE A 56 4.12 0.08 -3.18
C ILE A 56 2.97 0.33 -2.22
N GLY A 57 3.10 1.28 -1.29
CA GLY A 57 2.01 1.56 -0.35
C GLY A 57 0.80 2.22 -1.03
N LEU A 58 0.98 2.96 -2.12
CA LEU A 58 -0.10 3.39 -3.02
C LEU A 58 -0.86 2.17 -3.60
N CYS A 59 -0.13 1.19 -4.14
CA CYS A 59 -0.72 -0.05 -4.69
C CYS A 59 -1.49 -0.83 -3.63
N ILE A 60 -0.90 -1.00 -2.44
CA ILE A 60 -1.55 -1.64 -1.28
C ILE A 60 -2.86 -0.92 -0.95
N ARG A 61 -2.83 0.41 -0.82
CA ARG A 61 -4.01 1.21 -0.49
C ARG A 61 -5.12 1.04 -1.52
N ILE A 62 -4.79 1.20 -2.80
CA ILE A 62 -5.76 1.11 -3.89
C ILE A 62 -6.29 -0.32 -4.04
N LYS A 63 -5.45 -1.36 -3.92
CA LYS A 63 -5.90 -2.76 -3.96
C LYS A 63 -6.92 -3.04 -2.87
N ILE A 64 -6.67 -2.59 -1.64
CA ILE A 64 -7.61 -2.78 -0.53
C ILE A 64 -8.87 -1.95 -0.75
N GLN A 65 -8.75 -0.68 -1.15
CA GLN A 65 -9.92 0.17 -1.45
C GLN A 65 -10.78 -0.36 -2.60
N ARG A 66 -10.18 -1.04 -3.60
CA ARG A 66 -10.93 -1.71 -4.68
C ARG A 66 -11.54 -3.03 -4.22
N SER A 67 -10.87 -3.77 -3.35
CA SER A 67 -11.34 -5.05 -2.84
C SER A 67 -12.44 -4.90 -1.78
N LEU A 68 -12.43 -3.81 -1.02
CA LEU A 68 -13.42 -3.51 0.01
C LEU A 68 -14.43 -2.49 -0.53
N HIS A 69 -15.68 -2.89 -0.68
CA HIS A 69 -16.76 -2.02 -1.16
C HIS A 69 -17.23 -0.98 -0.13
N HIS A 70 -16.76 -1.04 1.11
CA HIS A 70 -17.16 -0.15 2.20
C HIS A 70 -16.01 0.78 2.61
N PRO A 71 -16.30 1.99 3.10
CA PRO A 71 -15.28 2.88 3.62
C PRO A 71 -14.58 2.20 4.80
N VAL A 72 -13.26 2.05 4.69
CA VAL A 72 -12.38 1.57 5.76
C VAL A 72 -11.30 2.59 6.04
N LYS A 73 -10.84 2.63 7.28
CA LYS A 73 -9.68 3.43 7.63
C LYS A 73 -8.43 2.58 7.39
N LEU A 74 -7.65 2.98 6.40
CA LEU A 74 -6.40 2.31 6.02
C LEU A 74 -5.21 3.15 6.49
N ASP A 75 -4.40 2.49 7.30
CA ASP A 75 -3.30 3.05 8.06
C ASP A 75 -2.02 2.32 7.63
N ILE A 76 -1.34 2.84 6.61
CA ILE A 76 -0.19 2.16 6.00
C ILE A 76 1.10 2.75 6.56
N TYR A 77 2.00 1.89 7.04
CA TYR A 77 3.28 2.28 7.64
C TYR A 77 4.43 1.49 7.04
N ILE A 78 5.54 2.18 6.80
CA ILE A 78 6.83 1.55 6.54
C ILE A 78 7.41 1.06 7.87
N LYS A 79 8.04 -0.12 7.84
CA LYS A 79 8.76 -0.67 8.98
C LYS A 79 9.86 0.29 9.45
N LYS A 80 9.93 0.54 10.76
CA LYS A 80 10.92 1.45 11.35
C LYS A 80 12.35 1.07 10.98
N GLY A 81 13.11 2.04 10.46
CA GLY A 81 14.49 1.86 10.02
C GLY A 81 14.65 1.22 8.64
N ALA A 82 13.56 0.92 7.92
CA ALA A 82 13.63 0.40 6.55
C ALA A 82 13.87 1.50 5.50
N HIS A 83 13.52 2.76 5.81
CA HIS A 83 13.67 3.88 4.89
C HIS A 83 13.95 5.18 5.64
N THR A 84 14.86 6.02 5.13
CA THR A 84 15.25 7.28 5.80
C THR A 84 14.12 8.32 5.85
N THR A 85 13.23 8.28 4.87
CA THR A 85 12.03 9.15 4.78
C THR A 85 10.73 8.41 5.09
N GLU A 86 10.79 7.39 5.95
CA GLU A 86 9.61 6.59 6.32
C GLU A 86 8.42 7.45 6.79
N ASP A 87 8.65 8.48 7.61
CA ASP A 87 7.58 9.35 8.15
C ASP A 87 6.88 10.16 7.05
N GLU A 88 7.66 10.73 6.13
CA GLU A 88 7.13 11.48 4.99
C GLU A 88 6.34 10.58 4.05
N ILE A 89 6.82 9.37 3.78
CA ILE A 89 6.11 8.41 2.94
C ILE A 89 4.81 7.98 3.63
N ASN A 90 4.86 7.65 4.91
CA ASN A 90 3.67 7.30 5.69
C ASN A 90 2.62 8.41 5.61
N LYS A 91 3.01 9.68 5.78
CA LYS A 91 2.08 10.81 5.61
C LYS A 91 1.50 10.88 4.21
N GLN A 92 2.33 10.77 3.17
CA GLN A 92 1.87 10.82 1.78
C GLN A 92 0.88 9.70 1.44
N ILE A 93 1.11 8.48 1.94
CA ILE A 93 0.25 7.34 1.64
C ILE A 93 -1.06 7.40 2.42
N ASN A 94 -1.03 7.93 3.65
CA ASN A 94 -2.22 8.08 4.47
C ASN A 94 -3.10 9.27 4.05
N ASP A 95 -2.55 10.23 3.31
CA ASP A 95 -3.24 11.41 2.79
C ASP A 95 -4.14 11.05 1.60
N LYS A 96 -5.47 11.09 1.80
CA LYS A 96 -6.45 10.74 0.76
C LYS A 96 -6.41 11.68 -0.44
N GLU A 97 -6.16 12.96 -0.23
CA GLU A 97 -6.14 13.96 -1.31
C GLU A 97 -4.92 13.76 -2.20
N ARG A 98 -3.74 13.49 -1.62
CA ARG A 98 -2.54 13.14 -2.39
C ARG A 98 -2.70 11.83 -3.16
N ILE A 99 -3.32 10.82 -2.55
CA ILE A 99 -3.60 9.56 -3.24
C ILE A 99 -4.54 9.78 -4.42
N ALA A 100 -5.60 10.57 -4.24
CA ALA A 100 -6.52 10.92 -5.31
C ALA A 100 -5.79 11.65 -6.45
N ALA A 101 -4.98 12.67 -6.12
CA ALA A 101 -4.19 13.40 -7.11
C ALA A 101 -3.15 12.50 -7.83
N ALA A 102 -2.55 11.54 -7.12
CA ALA A 102 -1.66 10.54 -7.73
C ALA A 102 -2.43 9.63 -8.71
N MET A 103 -3.67 9.26 -8.41
CA MET A 103 -4.53 8.48 -9.30
C MET A 103 -5.09 9.27 -10.48
N GLU A 104 -5.15 10.61 -10.40
CA GLU A 104 -5.44 11.48 -11.54
C GLU A 104 -4.29 11.53 -12.55
N ASN A 105 -3.06 11.23 -12.11
CA ASN A 105 -1.92 11.14 -13.02
C ASN A 105 -1.95 9.82 -13.81
N PRO A 106 -2.10 9.83 -15.14
CA PRO A 106 -2.22 8.61 -15.95
C PRO A 106 -0.97 7.73 -15.87
N ASN A 107 0.22 8.30 -15.70
CA ASN A 107 1.46 7.55 -15.53
C ASN A 107 1.46 6.73 -14.23
N LEU A 108 1.17 7.39 -13.10
CA LEU A 108 1.10 6.73 -11.79
C LEU A 108 -0.04 5.74 -11.74
N ARG A 109 -1.21 6.12 -12.26
CA ARG A 109 -2.36 5.24 -12.36
C ARG A 109 -2.04 3.97 -13.13
N ASN A 110 -1.44 4.05 -14.33
CA ASN A 110 -1.09 2.86 -15.10
C ASN A 110 -0.09 1.96 -14.36
N LEU A 111 0.91 2.54 -13.70
CA LEU A 111 1.86 1.78 -12.88
C LEU A 111 1.16 1.05 -11.74
N VAL A 112 0.31 1.76 -10.98
CA VAL A 112 -0.47 1.18 -9.87
C VAL A 112 -1.41 0.10 -10.40
N GLU A 113 -2.14 0.37 -11.49
CA GLU A 113 -3.05 -0.58 -12.12
C GLU A 113 -2.31 -1.84 -12.60
N THR A 114 -1.10 -1.71 -13.14
CA THR A 114 -0.25 -2.85 -13.53
C THR A 114 0.21 -3.66 -12.32
N CYS A 115 0.57 -3.00 -11.22
CA CYS A 115 1.01 -3.68 -9.99
C CYS A 115 -0.13 -4.44 -9.30
N ILE A 116 -1.34 -3.88 -9.31
CA ILE A 116 -2.53 -4.48 -8.69
C ILE A 116 -3.34 -5.35 -9.65
N ALA A 117 -2.97 -5.39 -10.94
CA ALA A 117 -3.62 -6.19 -11.97
C ALA A 117 -3.57 -7.66 -11.54
N ASP A 118 -4.75 -8.22 -11.32
CA ASP A 118 -4.93 -9.64 -11.18
C ASP A 118 -4.70 -10.24 -12.57
N GLU A 119 -3.65 -11.06 -12.75
CA GLU A 119 -3.66 -12.02 -13.86
C GLU A 119 -4.69 -13.08 -13.48
N GLY A 120 -5.95 -12.77 -13.80
CA GLY A 120 -7.04 -13.73 -13.84
C GLY A 120 -6.91 -14.67 -15.03
#